data_AF-A0A081D335-F1
#
_entry.id   AF-A0A081D335-F1
#
_cell.length_a   1.000
_cell.length_b   1.000
_cell.length_c   1.000
_cell.angle_alpha   90.00
_cell.angle_beta   90.00
_cell.angle_gamma   90.00
#
_symmetry.space_group_name_H-M   'P 1'
#
loop_
_entity.id
_entity.type
_entity.pdbx_description
1 polymer ?
#
loop_
_entity_poly.entity_id
_entity_poly.type
_entity_poly.pdbx_seq_one_letter_code
_entity_poly.pdbx_strand_id
1 'polypeptide(L)' 'MKYKDDGSLTLYIQEKSPGQGNDPNWLPAPAGEFSLYLRAYWPKTEIVDGTWSPPGEQTDARIS' A
#
# COMPACT_ATOMS: atom_id res chain seq x y z
N MET A 1 -4.55 8.72 7.10
CA MET A 1 -4.35 7.26 7.18
C MET A 1 -5.09 6.70 8.39
N LYS A 2 -5.60 5.49 8.28
CA LYS A 2 -6.27 4.71 9.31
C LYS A 2 -5.57 3.35 9.43
N TYR A 3 -5.15 3.00 10.63
CA TYR A 3 -4.53 1.70 10.93
C TYR A 3 -5.60 0.72 11.41
N LYS A 4 -5.32 -0.58 11.28
CA LYS A 4 -6.11 -1.64 11.92
C LYS A 4 -5.69 -1.78 13.39
N ASP A 5 -6.49 -2.51 14.18
CA ASP A 5 -6.24 -2.73 15.61
C ASP A 5 -4.92 -3.49 15.87
N ASP A 6 -4.45 -4.28 14.91
CA ASP A 6 -3.15 -4.96 14.96
C ASP A 6 -1.95 -4.07 14.59
N GLY A 7 -2.19 -2.78 14.32
CA GLY A 7 -1.17 -1.82 13.91
C GLY A 7 -0.79 -1.89 12.42
N SER A 8 -1.38 -2.80 11.64
CA SER A 8 -1.14 -2.86 10.20
C SER A 8 -1.82 -1.73 9.43
N LEU A 9 -1.27 -1.40 8.26
CA LEU A 9 -1.83 -0.42 7.33
C LEU A 9 -2.17 -1.11 6.00
N THR A 10 -3.42 -0.97 5.56
CA THR A 10 -3.82 -1.39 4.20
C THR A 10 -3.93 -0.14 3.34
N LEU A 11 -3.17 -0.10 2.24
CA LEU A 11 -3.26 0.95 1.21
C LEU A 11 -4.06 0.42 0.02
N TYR A 12 -4.98 1.24 -0.50
CA TYR A 12 -5.73 0.94 -1.71
C TYR A 12 -5.10 1.71 -2.87
N ILE A 13 -4.60 1.00 -3.88
CA ILE A 13 -3.91 1.60 -5.04
C ILE A 13 -4.72 1.29 -6.29
N GLN A 14 -5.54 2.22 -6.75
CA GLN A 14 -6.47 2.00 -7.88
C GLN A 14 -7.02 3.32 -8.44
N GLU A 15 -7.51 3.30 -9.68
CA GLU A 15 -8.05 4.48 -10.39
C GLU A 15 -9.30 5.05 -9.71
N LYS A 16 -10.22 4.18 -9.29
CA LYS A 16 -11.51 4.56 -8.71
C LYS A 16 -11.45 4.52 -7.19
N SER A 17 -12.09 5.46 -6.50
CA SER A 17 -12.19 5.39 -5.03
C SER A 17 -12.79 4.05 -4.60
N PRO A 18 -12.25 3.40 -3.55
CA PRO A 18 -12.77 2.15 -3.00
C PRO A 18 -14.08 2.30 -2.21
N GLY A 19 -14.68 3.50 -2.19
CA GLY A 19 -15.94 3.77 -1.51
C GLY A 19 -15.77 4.32 -0.09
N GLN A 20 -16.91 4.63 0.53
CA GLN A 20 -16.97 5.37 1.79
C GLN A 20 -16.20 4.66 2.92
N GLY A 21 -15.29 5.39 3.57
CA GLY A 21 -14.56 4.93 4.76
C GLY A 21 -13.11 4.50 4.51
N ASN A 22 -12.76 4.15 3.27
CA ASN A 22 -11.41 3.73 2.85
C ASN A 22 -10.58 4.84 2.21
N ASP A 23 -11.19 5.98 1.90
CA ASP A 23 -10.52 7.16 1.32
C ASP A 23 -9.24 7.60 2.05
N PRO A 24 -9.13 7.53 3.41
CA PRO A 24 -7.91 7.95 4.11
C PRO A 24 -6.66 7.11 3.82
N ASN A 25 -6.82 5.95 3.18
CA ASN A 25 -5.77 5.00 2.81
C ASN A 25 -5.71 4.75 1.30
N TRP A 26 -6.52 5.46 0.51
CA TRP A 26 -6.55 5.31 -0.94
C TRP A 26 -5.55 6.26 -1.60
N LEU A 27 -4.77 5.70 -2.54
CA LEU A 27 -3.91 6.45 -3.44
C LEU A 27 -4.41 6.20 -4.88
N PRO A 28 -4.72 7.25 -5.65
CA PRO A 28 -5.10 7.09 -7.04
C PRO A 28 -3.92 6.59 -7.87
N ALA A 29 -4.17 5.60 -8.70
CA ALA A 29 -3.20 5.04 -9.64
C ALA A 29 -3.86 4.82 -11.01
N PRO A 30 -3.10 4.89 -12.12
CA PRO A 30 -3.66 4.63 -13.45
C PRO A 30 -4.10 3.17 -13.60
N ALA A 31 -5.00 2.90 -14.55
CA ALA A 31 -5.38 1.55 -14.93
C ALA A 31 -4.26 0.78 -15.69
N GLY A 32 -3.23 1.49 -16.14
CA GLY A 32 -2.05 0.93 -16.82
C GLY A 32 -0.88 0.71 -15.87
N GLU A 33 0.29 0.39 -16.44
CA GLU A 33 1.51 0.18 -15.67
C GLU A 33 1.87 1.40 -14.81
N PHE A 34 2.31 1.12 -13.59
CA PHE A 34 2.84 2.11 -12.68
C PHE A 34 3.97 1.50 -11.85
N SER A 35 4.77 2.36 -11.24
CA SER A 35 5.79 1.95 -10.28
C SER A 35 5.41 2.47 -8.89
N LEU A 36 5.52 1.59 -7.88
CA LEU A 36 5.34 1.94 -6.49
C LEU A 36 6.70 2.03 -5.80
N TYR A 37 6.97 3.15 -5.15
CA TYR A 37 8.20 3.37 -4.39
C TYR A 37 7.87 3.60 -2.92
N LEU A 38 8.49 2.83 -2.03
CA LEU A 38 8.45 3.05 -0.59
C LEU A 38 9.70 3.82 -0.16
N ARG A 39 9.52 4.84 0.69
CA ARG A 39 10.63 5.61 1.28
C ARG A 39 10.65 5.40 2.77
N ALA A 40 11.77 4.89 3.28
CA ALA A 40 12.03 4.79 4.71
C ALA A 40 12.95 5.94 5.12
N TYR A 41 12.52 6.73 6.10
CA TYR A 41 13.35 7.77 6.71
C TYR A 41 13.90 7.22 8.01
N TRP A 42 15.22 7.20 8.14
CA TRP A 42 15.92 6.54 9.25
C TRP A 42 15.51 5.05 9.39
N PRO A 43 15.73 4.24 8.34
CA PRO A 43 15.36 2.84 8.36
C PRO A 43 16.07 2.08 9.47
N LYS A 44 15.40 1.06 10.00
CA LYS A 44 16.09 0.05 10.79
C LYS A 44 17.02 -0.78 9.89
N THR A 45 17.99 -1.46 10.51
CA THR A 45 19.02 -2.24 9.80
C THR A 45 18.43 -3.24 8.83
N GLU A 46 17.28 -3.84 9.15
CA GLU A 46 16.63 -4.87 8.34
C GLU A 46 16.20 -4.36 6.95
N ILE A 47 15.91 -3.07 6.82
CA ILE A 47 15.61 -2.43 5.52
C ILE A 47 16.92 -2.12 4.78
N VAL A 48 17.98 -1.76 5.50
CA VAL A 48 19.28 -1.39 4.92
C VAL A 48 20.03 -2.61 4.39
N ASP A 49 20.00 -3.73 5.12
CA ASP A 49 20.66 -4.97 4.74
C ASP A 49 19.80 -5.88 3.84
N GLY A 50 18.55 -5.48 3.57
CA GLY A 50 17.62 -6.17 2.69
C GLY A 50 16.99 -7.43 3.28
N THR A 51 17.15 -7.69 4.58
CA THR A 51 16.50 -8.84 5.25
C THR A 51 14.99 -8.66 5.41
N TRP A 52 14.52 -7.42 5.38
CA TRP A 52 13.10 -7.09 5.26
C TRP A 52 12.74 -6.72 3.82
N SER A 53 11.63 -7.30 3.34
CA SER A 53 10.96 -6.88 2.11
C SER A 53 9.56 -6.35 2.44
N PRO A 54 9.08 -5.34 1.72
CA PRO A 54 7.70 -4.90 1.88
C PRO A 54 6.72 -6.05 1.61
N PRO A 55 5.55 -6.06 2.26
CA PRO A 55 4.51 -7.04 1.96
C PRO A 55 4.14 -6.95 0.48
N GLY A 56 3.99 -8.12 -0.16
CA GLY A 56 3.57 -8.21 -1.55
C GLY A 56 2.19 -7.60 -1.77
N GLU A 57 1.92 -7.20 -3.01
CA GLU A 57 0.60 -6.78 -3.43
C GLU A 57 -0.40 -7.95 -3.37
N GLN A 58 -1.62 -7.66 -2.89
CA GLN A 58 -2.74 -8.56 -2.99
C GLN A 58 -3.75 -7.95 -3.96
N THR A 59 -3.93 -8.56 -5.12
CA THR A 59 -4.94 -8.14 -6.09
C THR A 59 -6.32 -8.59 -5.61
N ASP A 60 -7.26 -7.66 -5.45
CA ASP A 60 -8.66 -8.03 -5.22
C ASP A 60 -9.28 -8.45 -6.57
N ALA A 61 -9.53 -9.75 -6.73
CA ALA A 61 -10.11 -10.33 -7.95
C ALA A 61 -11.57 -9.92 -8.21
N ARG A 62 -12.15 -9.04 -7.37
CA ARG A 62 -13.54 -8.58 -7.47
C ARG A 62 -13.78 -7.43 -8.46
N ILE A 63 -12.72 -6.93 -9.11
CA ILE A 63 -12.83 -5.89 -10.14
C ILE A 63 -12.28 -6.44 -11.46
N SER A 64 -13.07 -7.32 -12.09
CA SER A 64 -12.99 -7.67 -13.51
C SER A 64 -14.34 -7.44 -14.16
#